data_AF-M7T3A2-F1
#
_entry.id   AF-M7T3A2-F1
#
_cell.length_a   1.000
_cell.length_b   1.000
_cell.length_c   1.000
_cell.angle_alpha   90.00
_cell.angle_beta   90.00
_cell.angle_gamma   90.00
#
_symmetry.space_group_name_H-M   'P 1'
#
loop_
_entity.id
_entity.type
_entity.pdbx_description
1 polymer ?
#
loop_
_entity_poly.entity_id
_entity_poly.type
_entity_poly.pdbx_seq_one_letter_code
_entity_poly.pdbx_strand_id
1 'polypeptide(L)'
;MGNEPLVEQETDSQVFLEDSQTETIECPNCMMTIPHAIYCPKCGFPTYSIINGNEEKKETTQLIEDELIEPTEQELKHSVSFSMVPMTRIPTERGDEIHQIVQFDTVEEGSNHATHTDQSNLGVDIGVNSDKLIIDRNGTETPPSIGLENTDDEVQKTLSHDEEESDFEAHVFGMSALVDEDNLTCRPDGATRDLMRELFNSANLMLWSIGQLLEGGMSEDNFSRMFKGYDERWRQCNALKLKSLQQAKDTRQLEEKLEIANVNLGELELRRSIGDLLDGEYEAKAPAYRWEINRLESECERRKMEINFLDDLGNVAPREELGRLEANAKRFLERLDEEDIPEHSKKTYKKVKRSLEEILQDITSET
;
A
#
# COMPACT_ATOMS: atom_id res chain seq x y z
N MET A 1 34.80 -27.58 -93.83
CA MET A 1 34.00 -26.35 -93.94
C MET A 1 32.74 -26.57 -93.11
N GLY A 2 32.55 -25.75 -92.08
CA GLY A 2 31.44 -25.85 -91.14
C GLY A 2 31.82 -25.18 -89.83
N ASN A 3 31.99 -23.86 -89.86
CA ASN A 3 32.17 -23.03 -88.67
C ASN A 3 30.78 -22.78 -88.08
N GLU A 4 30.50 -23.34 -86.90
CA GLU A 4 29.37 -22.94 -86.07
C GLU A 4 29.82 -21.84 -85.09
N PRO A 5 29.06 -20.76 -84.89
CA PRO A 5 29.42 -19.69 -83.98
C PRO A 5 29.02 -20.03 -82.54
N LEU A 6 29.96 -19.85 -81.62
CA LEU A 6 29.72 -19.80 -80.17
C LEU A 6 28.88 -18.56 -79.86
N VAL A 7 27.67 -18.79 -79.34
CA VAL A 7 26.80 -17.77 -78.77
C VAL A 7 27.18 -17.65 -77.29
N GLU A 8 27.86 -16.56 -76.93
CA GLU A 8 28.09 -16.17 -75.56
C GLU A 8 26.77 -15.62 -74.99
N GLN A 9 26.16 -16.36 -74.05
CA GLN A 9 25.06 -15.87 -73.24
C GLN A 9 25.63 -15.16 -72.01
N GLU A 10 25.69 -13.84 -72.06
CA GLU A 10 25.88 -13.00 -70.87
C GLU A 10 24.57 -13.02 -70.07
N THR A 11 24.54 -13.78 -68.97
CA THR A 11 23.45 -13.73 -67.99
C THR A 11 23.69 -12.55 -67.04
N ASP A 12 23.05 -11.43 -67.36
CA ASP A 12 22.93 -10.25 -66.51
C ASP A 12 22.16 -10.62 -65.22
N SER A 13 22.88 -11.04 -64.19
CA SER A 13 22.34 -11.26 -62.85
C SER A 13 22.43 -9.95 -62.06
N GLN A 14 21.58 -8.99 -62.45
CA GLN A 14 21.37 -7.77 -61.69
C GLN A 14 20.50 -8.12 -60.48
N VAL A 15 21.17 -8.51 -59.38
CA VAL A 15 20.51 -8.78 -58.10
C VAL A 15 19.99 -7.46 -57.55
N PHE A 16 18.66 -7.32 -57.54
CA PHE A 16 17.93 -6.29 -56.81
C PHE A 16 18.29 -6.41 -55.31
N LEU A 17 19.21 -5.58 -54.83
CA LEU A 17 19.30 -5.21 -53.42
C LEU A 17 18.21 -4.16 -53.19
N GLU A 18 16.97 -4.62 -53.03
CA GLU A 18 15.92 -3.75 -52.48
C GLU A 18 16.29 -3.40 -51.05
N ASP A 19 16.31 -2.10 -50.77
CA ASP A 19 16.48 -1.50 -49.45
C ASP A 19 15.40 -2.04 -48.49
N SER A 20 15.66 -3.20 -47.90
CA SER A 20 14.94 -3.65 -46.71
C SER A 20 15.33 -2.69 -45.59
N GLN A 21 14.53 -1.63 -45.44
CA GLN A 21 14.57 -0.78 -44.26
C GLN A 21 14.28 -1.68 -43.07
N THR A 22 15.33 -2.18 -42.42
CA THR A 22 15.18 -2.97 -41.20
C THR A 22 14.55 -2.06 -40.17
N GLU A 23 13.29 -2.30 -39.85
CA GLU A 23 12.61 -1.61 -38.77
C GLU A 23 13.47 -1.76 -37.51
N THR A 24 13.75 -0.63 -36.87
CA THR A 24 14.53 -0.58 -35.64
C THR A 24 13.66 -0.08 -34.50
N ILE A 25 13.91 -0.57 -33.30
CA ILE A 25 13.22 -0.19 -32.07
C ILE A 25 14.25 0.23 -31.02
N GLU A 26 13.86 1.12 -30.10
CA GLU A 26 14.71 1.47 -28.96
C GLU A 26 14.44 0.50 -27.80
N CYS A 27 15.50 -0.10 -27.26
CA CYS A 27 15.40 -0.98 -26.10
C CYS A 27 15.11 -0.15 -24.82
N PRO A 28 13.99 -0.39 -24.10
CA PRO A 28 13.64 0.37 -22.89
C PRO A 28 14.65 0.22 -21.76
N ASN A 29 15.38 -0.89 -21.74
CA ASN A 29 16.32 -1.21 -20.67
C ASN A 29 17.70 -0.56 -20.89
N CYS A 30 18.25 -0.63 -22.11
CA CYS A 30 19.61 -0.13 -22.37
C CYS A 30 19.67 1.10 -23.30
N MET A 31 18.50 1.60 -23.72
CA MET A 31 18.31 2.76 -24.59
C MET A 31 19.04 2.68 -25.95
N MET A 32 19.45 1.47 -26.38
CA MET A 32 20.04 1.29 -27.70
C MET A 32 18.98 1.02 -28.76
N THR A 33 19.19 1.62 -29.94
CA THR A 33 18.48 1.26 -31.16
C THR A 33 18.95 -0.11 -31.63
N ILE A 34 18.01 -1.05 -31.75
CA ILE A 34 18.25 -2.44 -32.11
C ILE A 34 17.33 -2.84 -33.27
N PRO A 35 17.73 -3.79 -34.13
CA PRO A 35 16.84 -4.31 -35.15
C PRO A 35 15.62 -4.97 -34.52
N HIS A 36 14.51 -5.00 -35.25
CA HIS A 36 13.28 -5.69 -34.85
C HIS A 36 13.57 -7.18 -34.58
N ALA A 37 13.80 -7.52 -33.32
CA ALA A 37 14.14 -8.86 -32.84
C ALA A 37 13.25 -9.20 -31.63
N ILE A 38 13.24 -10.48 -31.23
CA ILE A 38 12.46 -10.94 -30.06
C ILE A 38 13.11 -10.51 -28.73
N TYR A 39 14.44 -10.28 -28.73
CA TYR A 39 15.22 -9.83 -27.58
C TYR A 39 16.25 -8.77 -27.98
N CYS A 40 16.61 -7.89 -27.05
CA CYS A 40 17.72 -6.95 -27.23
C CYS A 40 19.06 -7.70 -27.23
N PRO A 41 19.89 -7.58 -28.29
CA PRO A 41 21.17 -8.28 -28.38
C PRO A 41 22.20 -7.85 -27.33
N LYS A 42 22.06 -6.65 -26.74
CA LYS A 42 23.00 -6.16 -25.73
C LYS A 42 22.65 -6.59 -24.32
N CYS A 43 21.38 -6.49 -23.93
CA CYS A 43 20.97 -6.70 -22.54
C CYS A 43 19.97 -7.84 -22.33
N GLY A 44 19.55 -8.53 -23.39
CA GLY A 44 18.61 -9.66 -23.32
C GLY A 44 17.15 -9.27 -23.07
N PHE A 45 16.82 -7.97 -23.00
CA PHE A 45 15.45 -7.51 -22.73
C PHE A 45 14.47 -8.03 -23.79
N PRO A 46 13.34 -8.67 -23.41
CA PRO A 46 12.34 -9.17 -24.36
C PRO A 46 11.61 -8.02 -25.04
N THR A 47 11.78 -7.87 -26.34
CA THR A 47 11.25 -6.76 -27.14
C THR A 47 9.92 -7.04 -27.81
N TYR A 48 9.49 -8.31 -27.86
CA TYR A 48 8.18 -8.70 -28.42
C TYR A 48 6.98 -8.01 -27.74
N SER A 49 7.12 -7.61 -26.48
CA SER A 49 6.11 -6.85 -25.73
C SER A 49 5.91 -5.43 -26.26
N ILE A 50 6.94 -4.84 -26.87
CA ILE A 50 6.90 -3.49 -27.47
C ILE A 50 6.30 -3.56 -28.88
N ILE A 51 6.63 -4.63 -29.60
CA ILE A 51 6.21 -4.88 -30.98
C ILE A 51 4.68 -4.99 -31.04
N ASN A 52 4.10 -5.84 -30.20
CA ASN A 52 2.64 -6.04 -30.19
C ASN A 52 1.87 -4.80 -29.73
N GLY A 53 2.43 -4.00 -28.81
CA GLY A 53 1.78 -2.76 -28.34
C GLY A 53 1.73 -1.63 -29.38
N ASN A 54 2.55 -1.70 -30.43
CA ASN A 54 2.54 -0.73 -31.54
C ASN A 54 1.63 -1.16 -32.70
N GLU A 55 1.38 -2.45 -32.89
CA GLU A 55 0.45 -2.94 -33.92
C GLU A 55 -1.01 -2.64 -33.56
N GLU A 56 -1.42 -2.81 -32.29
CA GLU A 56 -2.78 -2.49 -31.82
C GLU A 56 -3.17 -1.00 -32.00
N LYS A 57 -2.18 -0.10 -31.99
CA LYS A 57 -2.41 1.35 -32.25
C LYS A 57 -2.53 1.68 -33.74
N LYS A 58 -2.01 0.85 -34.65
CA LYS A 58 -2.09 1.10 -36.10
C LYS A 58 -3.44 0.66 -36.69
N GLU A 59 -4.08 -0.39 -36.15
CA GLU A 59 -5.41 -0.81 -36.62
C GLU A 59 -6.55 0.14 -36.22
N THR A 60 -6.40 0.91 -35.13
CA THR A 60 -7.46 1.83 -34.68
C THR A 60 -7.50 3.14 -35.49
N THR A 61 -6.49 3.43 -36.32
CA THR A 61 -6.40 4.71 -37.06
C THR A 61 -6.89 4.62 -38.52
N GLN A 62 -7.26 3.44 -39.03
CA GLN A 62 -7.72 3.26 -40.43
C GLN A 62 -9.21 2.95 -40.61
N LEU A 63 -10.03 2.99 -39.55
CA LEU A 63 -11.47 2.68 -39.64
C LEU A 63 -12.39 3.72 -38.99
N ILE A 64 -11.95 4.97 -38.83
CA ILE A 64 -12.80 6.07 -38.33
C ILE A 64 -12.82 7.21 -39.35
N GLU A 65 -13.43 6.98 -40.52
CA GLU A 65 -13.93 8.08 -41.37
C GLU A 65 -15.37 7.88 -41.86
N ASP A 66 -16.04 6.76 -41.58
CA ASP A 66 -17.46 6.57 -41.95
C ASP A 66 -18.27 5.98 -40.79
N GLU A 67 -18.91 6.84 -40.00
CA GLU A 67 -20.33 6.80 -39.61
C GLU A 67 -20.56 7.65 -38.36
N LEU A 68 -21.14 8.82 -38.61
CA LEU A 68 -21.71 9.70 -37.61
C LEU A 68 -23.05 9.09 -37.16
N ILE A 69 -23.06 8.37 -36.04
CA ILE A 69 -24.29 8.01 -35.32
C ILE A 69 -24.13 8.43 -33.86
N GLU A 70 -24.90 9.44 -33.45
CA GLU A 70 -25.02 9.91 -32.08
C GLU A 70 -25.63 8.80 -31.18
N PRO A 71 -24.98 8.40 -30.07
CA PRO A 71 -25.63 7.60 -29.05
C PRO A 71 -26.25 8.50 -27.98
N THR A 72 -27.53 8.23 -27.76
CA THR A 72 -28.43 8.78 -26.75
C THR A 72 -27.88 8.61 -25.33
N GLU A 73 -28.00 9.67 -24.53
CA GLU A 73 -27.77 9.67 -23.08
C GLU A 73 -28.70 8.67 -22.39
N GLN A 74 -28.17 7.58 -21.82
CA GLN A 74 -28.76 6.97 -20.62
C GLN A 74 -27.80 6.04 -19.88
N GLU A 75 -27.67 6.34 -18.58
CA GLU A 75 -27.30 5.43 -17.49
C GLU A 75 -25.83 5.02 -17.34
N LEU A 76 -25.10 5.71 -16.44
CA LEU A 76 -24.38 5.06 -15.34
C LEU A 76 -23.98 6.08 -14.26
N LYS A 77 -24.91 6.29 -13.33
CA LYS A 77 -24.62 6.75 -11.97
C LYS A 77 -24.15 5.53 -11.17
N HIS A 78 -23.01 5.64 -10.50
CA HIS A 78 -22.79 5.28 -9.08
C HIS A 78 -21.28 5.40 -8.75
N SER A 79 -20.78 6.63 -8.65
CA SER A 79 -19.58 6.91 -7.87
C SER A 79 -20.02 7.23 -6.43
N VAL A 80 -19.73 6.31 -5.51
CA VAL A 80 -19.90 6.54 -4.08
C VAL A 80 -18.77 7.48 -3.66
N SER A 81 -19.08 8.76 -3.51
CA SER A 81 -18.18 9.73 -2.90
C SER A 81 -18.22 9.58 -1.38
N PHE A 82 -17.09 9.21 -0.79
CA PHE A 82 -16.92 9.15 0.65
C PHE A 82 -16.66 10.58 1.17
N SER A 83 -17.71 11.20 1.71
CA SER A 83 -17.65 12.54 2.31
C SER A 83 -17.07 12.43 3.73
N MET A 84 -15.90 13.03 3.95
CA MET A 84 -15.32 13.18 5.28
C MET A 84 -16.15 14.20 6.07
N VAL A 85 -16.83 13.76 7.13
CA VAL A 85 -17.49 14.68 8.06
C VAL A 85 -16.41 15.35 8.92
N PRO A 86 -16.29 16.69 8.91
CA PRO A 86 -15.35 17.39 9.78
C PRO A 86 -15.81 17.27 11.24
N MET A 87 -14.93 16.79 12.12
CA MET A 87 -15.16 16.77 13.56
C MET A 87 -15.13 18.20 14.11
N THR A 88 -16.29 18.70 14.53
CA THR A 88 -16.39 19.88 15.41
C THR A 88 -15.95 19.50 16.82
N ARG A 89 -14.96 20.23 17.34
CA ARG A 89 -14.53 20.14 18.75
C ARG A 89 -15.64 20.66 19.64
N ILE A 90 -16.16 19.81 20.53
CA ILE A 90 -17.07 20.20 21.61
C ILE A 90 -16.21 20.79 22.74
N PRO A 91 -16.45 22.04 23.18
CA PRO A 91 -15.82 22.58 24.39
C PRO A 91 -16.41 21.88 25.62
N THR A 92 -15.55 21.30 26.45
CA THR A 92 -15.92 20.74 27.75
C THR A 92 -16.01 21.89 28.76
N GLU A 93 -17.20 22.40 29.03
CA GLU A 93 -17.45 23.29 30.17
C GLU A 93 -17.67 22.47 31.45
N ARG A 94 -17.06 22.97 32.53
CA ARG A 94 -17.13 22.46 33.91
C ARG A 94 -18.58 22.32 34.38
N GLY A 95 -18.91 21.14 34.92
CA GLY A 95 -20.12 20.93 35.70
C GLY A 95 -19.93 21.43 37.13
N ASP A 96 -20.75 22.41 37.51
CA ASP A 96 -21.06 22.70 38.91
C ASP A 96 -22.35 21.96 39.32
N GLU A 97 -22.35 21.62 40.60
CA GLU A 97 -23.24 20.76 41.37
C GLU A 97 -24.74 21.04 41.22
N ILE A 98 -25.56 19.98 41.09
CA ILE A 98 -26.94 19.97 41.63
C ILE A 98 -27.24 18.60 42.24
N HIS A 99 -27.31 18.58 43.58
CA HIS A 99 -28.07 17.62 44.36
C HIS A 99 -29.57 17.82 44.12
N GLN A 100 -30.33 16.77 43.78
CA GLN A 100 -31.65 16.60 44.40
C GLN A 100 -32.18 15.17 44.34
N ILE A 101 -32.79 14.84 45.48
CA ILE A 101 -33.36 13.58 45.94
C ILE A 101 -34.73 13.38 45.31
N VAL A 102 -35.02 12.19 44.78
CA VAL A 102 -36.39 11.69 44.67
C VAL A 102 -36.41 10.21 45.05
N GLN A 103 -37.06 9.93 46.18
CA GLN A 103 -37.52 8.60 46.59
C GLN A 103 -38.71 8.20 45.72
N PHE A 104 -38.79 6.94 45.32
CA PHE A 104 -40.08 6.31 45.02
C PHE A 104 -40.13 4.88 45.55
N ASP A 105 -41.29 4.58 46.10
CA ASP A 105 -41.66 3.41 46.86
C ASP A 105 -41.73 2.12 46.05
N THR A 106 -41.43 1.04 46.75
CA THR A 106 -41.70 -0.36 46.43
C THR A 106 -43.21 -0.63 46.26
N VAL A 107 -43.58 -1.34 45.20
CA VAL A 107 -44.83 -2.10 45.12
C VAL A 107 -44.50 -3.50 44.60
N GLU A 108 -44.78 -4.50 45.43
CA GLU A 108 -44.88 -5.92 45.05
C GLU A 108 -46.28 -6.21 44.49
N GLU A 109 -46.34 -7.07 43.46
CA GLU A 109 -47.39 -8.03 43.06
C GLU A 109 -47.07 -8.35 41.58
N GLY A 110 -46.89 -9.58 41.09
CA GLY A 110 -47.56 -10.82 41.41
C GLY A 110 -48.29 -11.31 40.15
N SER A 111 -47.94 -12.53 39.70
CA SER A 111 -48.75 -13.43 38.85
C SER A 111 -48.57 -13.45 37.32
N ASN A 112 -48.48 -14.70 36.86
CA ASN A 112 -48.39 -15.20 35.50
C ASN A 112 -49.68 -15.02 34.69
N HIS A 113 -49.60 -14.80 33.37
CA HIS A 113 -50.12 -15.75 32.37
C HIS A 113 -49.77 -15.32 30.93
N ALA A 114 -49.55 -16.32 30.09
CA ALA A 114 -49.32 -16.21 28.65
C ALA A 114 -50.65 -16.15 27.90
N THR A 115 -50.74 -15.32 26.85
CA THR A 115 -51.45 -15.67 25.59
C THR A 115 -50.96 -14.80 24.43
N HIS A 116 -50.69 -15.51 23.34
CA HIS A 116 -50.53 -15.08 21.95
C HIS A 116 -51.75 -14.31 21.44
N THR A 117 -51.55 -13.17 20.76
CA THR A 117 -52.39 -12.74 19.62
C THR A 117 -51.63 -11.78 18.70
N ASP A 118 -51.61 -12.11 17.41
CA ASP A 118 -51.26 -11.25 16.28
C ASP A 118 -52.17 -10.01 16.17
N GLN A 119 -51.63 -8.90 15.67
CA GLN A 119 -52.04 -8.24 14.41
C GLN A 119 -51.77 -6.72 14.42
N SER A 120 -51.12 -6.31 13.31
CA SER A 120 -51.34 -5.12 12.48
C SER A 120 -51.17 -3.69 13.03
N ASN A 121 -50.31 -2.97 12.29
CA ASN A 121 -50.45 -1.61 11.76
C ASN A 121 -51.19 -0.55 12.60
N LEU A 122 -50.52 0.59 12.82
CA LEU A 122 -50.92 1.87 12.23
C LEU A 122 -49.81 2.91 12.45
N GLY A 123 -49.52 3.64 11.37
CA GLY A 123 -48.59 4.76 11.39
C GLY A 123 -49.11 5.91 12.24
N VAL A 124 -48.17 6.70 12.75
CA VAL A 124 -48.43 8.00 13.35
C VAL A 124 -47.40 8.97 12.78
N ASP A 125 -47.89 9.81 11.87
CA ASP A 125 -47.32 11.10 11.53
C ASP A 125 -47.43 12.03 12.74
N ILE A 126 -46.31 12.63 13.16
CA ILE A 126 -46.32 13.91 13.87
C ILE A 126 -45.28 14.79 13.20
N GLY A 127 -45.79 15.74 12.42
CA GLY A 127 -45.02 16.89 12.00
C GLY A 127 -45.09 18.05 12.98
N VAL A 128 -44.39 19.09 12.55
CA VAL A 128 -44.73 20.51 12.71
C VAL A 128 -44.04 21.25 13.88
N ASN A 129 -43.15 22.17 13.45
CA ASN A 129 -42.86 23.50 13.99
C ASN A 129 -42.16 23.60 15.36
N SER A 130 -41.44 24.67 15.70
CA SER A 130 -40.93 25.88 15.04
C SER A 130 -39.99 26.54 16.07
N ASP A 131 -39.37 27.63 15.65
CA ASP A 131 -38.82 28.73 16.47
C ASP A 131 -37.31 28.65 16.76
N LYS A 132 -36.48 29.40 16.02
CA LYS A 132 -36.20 30.85 16.16
C LYS A 132 -35.87 31.25 17.60
N LEU A 133 -34.57 31.38 17.90
CA LEU A 133 -34.09 32.39 18.82
C LEU A 133 -32.78 33.00 18.30
N ILE A 134 -32.86 34.30 18.09
CA ILE A 134 -31.79 35.26 17.81
C ILE A 134 -31.19 35.65 19.15
N ILE A 135 -29.87 35.60 19.30
CA ILE A 135 -29.15 36.42 20.30
C ILE A 135 -27.83 36.93 19.67
N ASP A 136 -27.78 38.23 19.40
CA ASP A 136 -26.56 39.02 19.30
C ASP A 136 -25.91 39.16 20.69
N ARG A 137 -24.57 39.11 20.79
CA ARG A 137 -23.78 40.22 21.39
C ARG A 137 -22.26 39.99 21.39
N ASN A 138 -21.60 41.08 21.07
CA ASN A 138 -20.16 41.38 21.05
C ASN A 138 -19.38 40.97 22.31
N GLY A 139 -18.09 40.71 22.11
CA GLY A 139 -17.05 40.69 23.14
C GLY A 139 -15.65 40.52 22.54
N THR A 140 -15.14 41.59 21.93
CA THR A 140 -13.70 41.90 21.77
C THR A 140 -12.97 41.80 23.10
N GLU A 141 -11.83 41.11 23.16
CA GLU A 141 -10.64 41.50 23.93
C GLU A 141 -9.43 40.61 23.60
N THR A 142 -8.37 41.25 23.11
CA THR A 142 -6.95 40.82 23.07
C THR A 142 -6.16 41.80 23.95
N PRO A 143 -4.86 41.58 24.20
CA PRO A 143 -4.16 40.45 24.82
C PRO A 143 -3.41 40.93 26.10
N PRO A 144 -2.45 40.16 26.65
CA PRO A 144 -1.12 40.76 26.62
C PRO A 144 0.02 39.77 26.30
N SER A 145 0.96 40.32 25.53
CA SER A 145 2.31 39.82 25.29
C SER A 145 3.13 39.77 26.58
N ILE A 146 3.88 38.68 26.77
CA ILE A 146 5.01 38.61 27.69
C ILE A 146 6.24 38.27 26.85
N GLY A 147 7.16 39.22 26.80
CA GLY A 147 8.54 39.02 26.35
C GLY A 147 9.44 38.59 27.51
N LEU A 148 10.75 38.69 27.28
CA LEU A 148 11.90 38.24 28.09
C LEU A 148 12.42 36.86 27.62
N GLU A 149 13.70 36.63 27.41
CA GLU A 149 14.90 37.47 27.38
C GLU A 149 16.03 36.57 26.83
N ASN A 150 17.03 37.20 26.24
CA ASN A 150 18.24 36.59 25.68
C ASN A 150 19.04 35.80 26.73
N THR A 151 19.77 34.77 26.30
CA THR A 151 21.19 34.61 26.70
C THR A 151 21.93 33.86 25.59
N ASP A 152 22.86 34.59 25.00
CA ASP A 152 24.02 34.08 24.27
C ASP A 152 24.87 33.21 25.20
N ASP A 153 25.45 32.13 24.69
CA ASP A 153 26.77 31.71 25.14
C ASP A 153 27.55 31.01 24.02
N GLU A 154 28.61 31.72 23.65
CA GLU A 154 29.65 31.43 22.68
C GLU A 154 30.80 30.73 23.42
N VAL A 155 31.15 29.49 23.07
CA VAL A 155 32.52 28.99 23.31
C VAL A 155 32.99 28.06 22.19
N GLN A 156 34.00 28.57 21.49
CA GLN A 156 34.88 27.93 20.52
C GLN A 156 35.62 26.72 21.11
N LYS A 157 35.81 25.65 20.32
CA LYS A 157 37.14 25.00 20.28
C LYS A 157 37.41 24.27 18.96
N THR A 158 38.35 24.87 18.25
CA THR A 158 39.15 24.36 17.16
C THR A 158 39.93 23.10 17.56
N LEU A 159 39.97 22.10 16.68
CA LEU A 159 41.04 21.11 16.63
C LEU A 159 41.26 20.69 15.18
N SER A 160 42.29 21.30 14.63
CA SER A 160 43.02 20.92 13.43
C SER A 160 43.54 19.48 13.55
N HIS A 161 43.32 18.66 12.54
CA HIS A 161 44.16 17.48 12.31
C HIS A 161 44.57 17.39 10.85
N ASP A 162 45.84 17.08 10.71
CA ASP A 162 46.73 17.42 9.62
C ASP A 162 46.48 16.65 8.32
N GLU A 163 46.83 17.35 7.25
CA GLU A 163 46.95 16.87 5.88
C GLU A 163 48.16 15.92 5.78
N GLU A 164 47.91 14.65 5.44
CA GLU A 164 48.94 13.80 4.81
C GLU A 164 48.59 13.62 3.33
N GLU A 165 49.33 14.36 2.50
CA GLU A 165 49.44 14.15 1.06
C GLU A 165 50.00 12.75 0.79
N SER A 166 49.19 11.90 0.15
CA SER A 166 49.66 10.66 -0.46
C SER A 166 49.34 10.69 -1.95
N ASP A 167 50.34 11.09 -2.73
CA ASP A 167 50.44 10.85 -4.17
C ASP A 167 50.29 9.34 -4.44
N PHE A 168 49.16 8.93 -5.04
CA PHE A 168 49.08 7.64 -5.70
C PHE A 168 48.48 7.77 -7.11
N GLU A 169 49.29 7.28 -8.04
CA GLU A 169 49.16 7.22 -9.48
C GLU A 169 47.75 7.09 -10.07
N ALA A 170 47.52 7.92 -11.08
CA ALA A 170 46.45 7.81 -12.05
C ALA A 170 46.45 6.45 -12.76
N HIS A 171 45.42 5.65 -12.49
CA HIS A 171 44.97 4.61 -13.42
C HIS A 171 43.56 4.94 -13.92
N VAL A 172 43.53 5.48 -15.14
CA VAL A 172 42.36 5.65 -15.97
C VAL A 172 41.91 4.27 -16.45
N PHE A 173 40.74 3.80 -15.99
CA PHE A 173 39.78 3.17 -16.88
C PHE A 173 38.36 3.36 -16.32
N GLY A 174 37.60 4.20 -17.02
CA GLY A 174 36.24 4.56 -16.68
C GLY A 174 35.28 3.40 -16.82
N MET A 175 34.68 3.02 -15.69
CA MET A 175 33.38 2.36 -15.60
C MET A 175 32.76 2.59 -14.21
N SER A 176 32.95 3.79 -13.64
CA SER A 176 32.00 4.32 -12.65
C SER A 176 30.73 4.72 -13.41
N ALA A 177 30.01 3.71 -13.87
CA ALA A 177 28.59 3.83 -14.06
C ALA A 177 28.03 4.33 -12.74
N LEU A 178 27.23 5.38 -12.86
CA LEU A 178 26.25 5.84 -11.88
C LEU A 178 25.46 4.61 -11.41
N VAL A 179 25.98 3.92 -10.39
CA VAL A 179 25.13 3.15 -9.49
C VAL A 179 24.62 4.22 -8.55
N ASP A 180 23.54 4.87 -8.97
CA ASP A 180 22.81 5.79 -8.11
C ASP A 180 22.61 5.07 -6.77
N GLU A 181 23.11 5.71 -5.71
CA GLU A 181 22.96 5.29 -4.31
C GLU A 181 21.50 5.37 -3.82
N ASP A 182 20.52 5.26 -4.72
CA ASP A 182 19.22 4.66 -4.41
C ASP A 182 19.42 3.14 -4.29
N ASN A 183 20.22 2.78 -3.28
CA ASN A 183 20.28 1.46 -2.70
C ASN A 183 18.83 0.97 -2.60
N LEU A 184 18.48 -0.01 -3.44
CA LEU A 184 17.13 -0.55 -3.64
C LEU A 184 16.63 -1.25 -2.37
N THR A 185 16.48 -0.50 -1.27
CA THR A 185 15.46 -0.80 -0.29
C THR A 185 14.15 -0.62 -1.05
N CYS A 186 13.71 -1.71 -1.69
CA CYS A 186 12.47 -1.75 -2.43
C CYS A 186 11.39 -1.40 -1.44
N ARG A 187 11.02 -0.13 -1.43
CA ARG A 187 10.07 0.40 -0.47
C ARG A 187 8.74 -0.28 -0.78
N PRO A 188 8.02 -0.80 0.23
CA PRO A 188 6.67 -1.32 -0.01
C PRO A 188 5.86 -0.28 -0.76
N ASP A 189 4.99 -0.77 -1.64
CA ASP A 189 4.14 0.06 -2.46
C ASP A 189 3.31 1.01 -1.56
N GLY A 190 2.91 2.14 -2.13
CA GLY A 190 2.18 3.17 -1.39
C GLY A 190 0.92 2.62 -0.71
N ALA A 191 0.19 1.72 -1.39
CA ALA A 191 -1.05 1.17 -0.87
C ALA A 191 -0.82 0.25 0.34
N THR A 192 0.19 -0.62 0.30
CA THR A 192 0.58 -1.45 1.45
C THR A 192 0.97 -0.62 2.66
N ARG A 193 1.71 0.48 2.45
CA ARG A 193 2.11 1.39 3.52
C ARG A 193 0.92 2.12 4.14
N ASP A 194 0.01 2.60 3.29
CA ASP A 194 -1.19 3.30 3.74
C ASP A 194 -2.15 2.36 4.48
N LEU A 195 -2.26 1.11 4.03
CA LEU A 195 -2.99 0.06 4.72
C LEU A 195 -2.46 -0.17 6.15
N MET A 196 -1.15 -0.37 6.29
CA MET A 196 -0.52 -0.59 7.60
C MET A 196 -0.67 0.63 8.51
N ARG A 197 -0.55 1.85 7.95
CA ARG A 197 -0.79 3.09 8.71
C ARG A 197 -2.23 3.22 9.19
N GLU A 198 -3.21 2.88 8.34
CA GLU A 198 -4.62 2.93 8.74
C GLU A 198 -4.95 1.85 9.79
N LEU A 199 -4.32 0.68 9.72
CA LEU A 199 -4.42 -0.35 10.75
C LEU A 199 -3.94 0.18 12.11
N PHE A 200 -2.75 0.78 12.15
CA PHE A 200 -2.20 1.42 13.34
C PHE A 200 -3.08 2.55 13.88
N ASN A 201 -3.57 3.44 13.01
CA ASN A 201 -4.48 4.52 13.39
C ASN A 201 -5.79 3.99 13.98
N SER A 202 -6.34 2.94 13.39
CA SER A 202 -7.57 2.30 13.87
C SER A 202 -7.38 1.68 15.25
N ALA A 203 -6.25 1.02 15.50
CA ALA A 203 -5.89 0.50 16.82
C ALA A 203 -5.76 1.61 17.87
N ASN A 204 -5.11 2.72 17.54
CA ASN A 204 -5.03 3.90 18.40
C ASN A 204 -6.40 4.48 18.75
N LEU A 205 -7.29 4.63 17.77
CA LEU A 205 -8.64 5.15 17.99
C LEU A 205 -9.48 4.22 18.86
N MET A 206 -9.36 2.91 18.68
CA MET A 206 -10.00 1.93 19.56
C MET A 206 -9.50 2.09 20.99
N LEU A 207 -8.18 2.08 21.21
CA LEU A 207 -7.60 2.22 22.55
C LEU A 207 -7.95 3.54 23.21
N TRP A 208 -7.95 4.64 22.46
CA TRP A 208 -8.41 5.93 22.95
C TRP A 208 -9.86 5.86 23.43
N SER A 209 -10.76 5.29 22.62
CA SER A 209 -12.18 5.19 23.00
C SER A 209 -12.40 4.30 24.23
N ILE A 210 -11.61 3.22 24.37
CA ILE A 210 -11.64 2.35 25.55
C ILE A 210 -11.16 3.12 26.80
N GLY A 211 -10.07 3.88 26.67
CA GLY A 211 -9.60 4.74 27.75
C GLY A 211 -10.68 5.73 28.21
N GLN A 212 -11.37 6.38 27.27
CA GLN A 212 -12.47 7.30 27.60
C GLN A 212 -13.65 6.61 28.29
N LEU A 213 -13.99 5.37 27.90
CA LEU A 213 -15.02 4.59 28.60
C LEU A 213 -14.61 4.28 30.03
N LEU A 214 -13.40 3.75 30.22
CA LEU A 214 -12.91 3.34 31.53
C LEU A 214 -12.71 4.56 32.45
N GLU A 215 -12.26 5.70 31.94
CA GLU A 215 -12.12 6.93 32.73
C GLU A 215 -13.46 7.62 33.04
N GLY A 216 -14.59 7.08 32.58
CA GLY A 216 -15.90 7.70 32.73
C GLY A 216 -16.08 8.98 31.90
N GLY A 217 -15.18 9.22 30.93
CA GLY A 217 -15.21 10.37 30.03
C GLY A 217 -16.33 10.30 28.98
N MET A 218 -16.94 9.13 28.79
CA MET A 218 -18.11 8.97 27.91
C MET A 218 -19.09 7.90 28.41
N SER A 219 -20.36 8.08 28.04
CA SER A 219 -21.40 7.08 28.27
C SER A 219 -21.20 5.82 27.42
N GLU A 220 -21.68 4.69 27.91
CA GLU A 220 -21.57 3.39 27.23
C GLU A 220 -22.23 3.39 25.84
N ASP A 221 -23.34 4.12 25.66
CA ASP A 221 -24.03 4.25 24.37
C ASP A 221 -23.16 4.99 23.34
N ASN A 222 -22.54 6.10 23.75
CA ASN A 222 -21.65 6.87 22.90
C ASN A 222 -20.39 6.08 22.54
N PHE A 223 -19.81 5.40 23.52
CA PHE A 223 -18.72 4.46 23.32
C PHE A 223 -19.09 3.39 22.31
N SER A 224 -20.19 2.68 22.52
CA SER A 224 -20.62 1.56 21.68
C SER A 224 -20.79 1.95 20.22
N ARG A 225 -21.32 3.16 19.97
CA ARG A 225 -21.48 3.70 18.61
C ARG A 225 -20.14 3.98 17.94
N MET A 226 -19.21 4.66 18.63
CA MET A 226 -17.90 5.01 18.05
C MET A 226 -16.98 3.79 17.94
N PHE A 227 -16.90 3.00 19.00
CA PHE A 227 -16.10 1.79 19.08
C PHE A 227 -16.46 0.82 17.96
N LYS A 228 -17.76 0.63 17.66
CA LYS A 228 -18.18 -0.21 16.53
C LYS A 228 -17.60 0.26 15.20
N GLY A 229 -17.51 1.55 14.96
CA GLY A 229 -16.92 2.10 13.72
C GLY A 229 -15.41 1.87 13.63
N TYR A 230 -14.69 2.05 14.73
CA TYR A 230 -13.24 1.82 14.79
C TYR A 230 -12.89 0.33 14.69
N ASP A 231 -13.63 -0.52 15.40
CA ASP A 231 -13.54 -1.97 15.40
C ASP A 231 -13.79 -2.56 14.01
N GLU A 232 -14.82 -2.10 13.31
CA GLU A 232 -15.09 -2.52 11.93
C GLU A 232 -13.96 -2.12 10.98
N ARG A 233 -13.46 -0.88 11.09
CA ARG A 233 -12.35 -0.40 10.26
C ARG A 233 -11.08 -1.22 10.50
N TRP A 234 -10.73 -1.47 11.76
CA TRP A 234 -9.57 -2.29 12.11
C TRP A 234 -9.70 -3.70 11.54
N ARG A 235 -10.88 -4.34 11.64
CA ARG A 235 -11.09 -5.67 11.04
C ARG A 235 -10.93 -5.67 9.53
N GLN A 236 -11.42 -4.65 8.84
CA GLN A 236 -11.26 -4.52 7.40
C GLN A 236 -9.79 -4.36 7.01
N CYS A 237 -9.06 -3.47 7.67
CA CYS A 237 -7.62 -3.30 7.46
C CYS A 237 -6.85 -4.59 7.77
N ASN A 238 -7.18 -5.28 8.86
CA ASN A 238 -6.50 -6.52 9.23
C ASN A 238 -6.79 -7.65 8.24
N ALA A 239 -8.04 -7.79 7.78
CA ALA A 239 -8.40 -8.76 6.74
C ALA A 239 -7.66 -8.49 5.42
N LEU A 240 -7.50 -7.21 5.05
CA LEU A 240 -6.70 -6.82 3.89
C LEU A 240 -5.22 -7.12 4.09
N LYS A 241 -4.63 -6.82 5.27
CA LYS A 241 -3.25 -7.17 5.62
C LYS A 241 -3.03 -8.67 5.45
N LEU A 242 -3.89 -9.51 6.04
CA LEU A 242 -3.78 -10.96 5.95
C LEU A 242 -3.90 -11.48 4.52
N LYS A 243 -4.80 -10.89 3.72
CA LYS A 243 -4.93 -11.23 2.30
C LYS A 243 -3.66 -10.89 1.52
N SER A 244 -3.11 -9.69 1.71
CA SER A 244 -1.86 -9.27 1.06
C SER A 244 -0.69 -10.14 1.52
N LEU A 245 -0.59 -10.46 2.80
CA LEU A 245 0.43 -11.34 3.36
C LEU A 245 0.36 -12.74 2.73
N GLN A 246 -0.85 -13.29 2.57
CA GLN A 246 -1.04 -14.59 1.93
C GLN A 246 -0.63 -14.57 0.45
N GLN A 247 -0.93 -13.48 -0.27
CA GLN A 247 -0.50 -13.31 -1.66
C GLN A 247 1.01 -13.16 -1.78
N ALA A 248 1.64 -12.42 -0.86
CA ALA A 248 3.08 -12.24 -0.85
C ALA A 248 3.81 -13.55 -0.50
N LYS A 249 3.22 -14.40 0.35
CA LYS A 249 3.72 -15.75 0.70
C LYS A 249 3.55 -16.78 -0.42
N ASP A 250 2.74 -16.51 -1.44
CA ASP A 250 2.59 -17.41 -2.60
C ASP A 250 3.75 -17.22 -3.60
N THR A 251 4.98 -17.52 -3.16
CA THR A 251 6.21 -17.40 -3.96
C THR A 251 6.51 -18.64 -4.80
N ARG A 252 5.76 -19.74 -4.59
CA ARG A 252 6.06 -21.05 -5.19
C ARG A 252 6.19 -21.00 -6.71
N GLN A 253 5.29 -20.30 -7.40
CA GLN A 253 5.35 -20.19 -8.86
C GLN A 253 6.54 -19.36 -9.36
N LEU A 254 6.99 -18.38 -8.57
CA LEU A 254 8.17 -17.57 -8.90
C LEU A 254 9.45 -18.38 -8.70
N GLU A 255 9.54 -19.11 -7.60
CA GLU A 255 10.66 -20.00 -7.30
C GLU A 255 10.80 -21.11 -8.35
N GLU A 256 9.69 -21.73 -8.75
CA GLU A 256 9.69 -22.75 -9.81
C GLU A 256 10.16 -22.17 -11.16
N LYS A 257 9.69 -20.98 -11.53
CA LYS A 257 10.17 -20.29 -12.75
C LYS A 257 11.65 -19.96 -12.67
N LEU A 258 12.12 -19.53 -11.50
CA LEU A 258 13.52 -19.20 -11.27
C LEU A 258 14.41 -20.45 -11.38
N GLU A 259 13.97 -21.57 -10.81
CA GLU A 259 14.66 -22.86 -10.94
C GLU A 259 14.75 -23.29 -12.40
N ILE A 260 13.63 -23.24 -13.14
CA ILE A 260 13.61 -23.56 -14.58
C ILE A 260 14.56 -22.66 -15.36
N ALA A 261 14.57 -21.34 -15.10
CA ALA A 261 15.45 -20.41 -15.77
C ALA A 261 16.94 -20.71 -15.51
N ASN A 262 17.28 -21.05 -14.26
CA ASN A 262 18.63 -21.48 -13.88
C ASN A 262 19.05 -22.78 -14.55
N VAL A 263 18.16 -23.78 -14.59
CA VAL A 263 18.41 -25.05 -15.29
C VAL A 263 18.67 -24.81 -16.78
N ASN A 264 17.85 -23.97 -17.43
CA ASN A 264 18.01 -23.66 -18.86
C ASN A 264 19.34 -22.94 -19.16
N LEU A 265 19.75 -21.99 -18.30
CA LEU A 265 21.05 -21.33 -18.44
C LEU A 265 22.20 -22.33 -18.25
N GLY A 266 22.11 -23.20 -17.24
CA GLY A 266 23.11 -24.23 -16.97
C GLY A 266 23.24 -25.24 -18.12
N GLU A 267 22.12 -25.67 -18.72
CA GLU A 267 22.14 -26.53 -19.91
C GLU A 267 22.82 -25.83 -21.09
N LEU A 268 22.51 -24.56 -21.33
CA LEU A 268 23.11 -23.75 -22.39
C LEU A 268 24.64 -23.64 -22.21
N GLU A 269 25.10 -23.41 -20.98
CA GLU A 269 26.53 -23.36 -20.64
C GLU A 269 27.23 -24.71 -20.82
N LEU A 270 26.56 -25.81 -20.43
CA LEU A 270 27.08 -27.15 -20.65
C LEU A 270 27.23 -27.47 -22.14
N ARG A 271 26.21 -27.19 -22.96
CA ARG A 271 26.25 -27.43 -24.42
C ARG A 271 27.35 -26.63 -25.10
N ARG A 272 27.59 -25.38 -24.66
CA ARG A 272 28.75 -24.59 -25.10
C ARG A 272 30.07 -25.27 -24.76
N SER A 273 30.21 -25.77 -23.53
CA SER A 273 31.47 -26.37 -23.06
C SER A 273 31.87 -27.65 -23.82
N ILE A 274 30.90 -28.42 -24.31
CA ILE A 274 31.14 -29.65 -25.10
C ILE A 274 31.23 -29.39 -26.60
N GLY A 275 31.10 -28.13 -27.05
CA GLY A 275 31.12 -27.75 -28.47
C GLY A 275 29.86 -28.11 -29.25
N ASP A 276 28.74 -28.41 -28.56
CA ASP A 276 27.42 -28.69 -29.16
C ASP A 276 26.59 -27.40 -29.41
N LEU A 277 27.14 -26.24 -29.05
CA LEU A 277 26.51 -24.94 -29.22
C LEU A 277 27.52 -23.96 -29.83
N LEU A 278 27.10 -23.23 -30.87
CA LEU A 278 27.92 -22.18 -31.47
C LEU A 278 27.99 -20.96 -30.54
N ASP A 279 29.15 -20.29 -30.50
CA ASP A 279 29.34 -19.11 -29.64
C ASP A 279 28.31 -18.00 -29.90
N GLY A 280 27.95 -17.75 -31.17
CA GLY A 280 26.93 -16.75 -31.52
C GLY A 280 25.53 -17.10 -30.98
N GLU A 281 25.17 -18.38 -30.88
CA GLU A 281 23.90 -18.80 -30.29
C GLU A 281 23.92 -18.60 -28.77
N TYR A 282 25.05 -18.91 -28.12
CA TYR A 282 25.25 -18.63 -26.70
C TYR A 282 25.16 -17.13 -26.39
N GLU A 283 25.88 -16.30 -27.15
CA GLU A 283 25.90 -14.84 -26.99
C GLU A 283 24.51 -14.23 -27.16
N ALA A 284 23.65 -14.80 -28.00
CA ALA A 284 22.28 -14.37 -28.15
C ALA A 284 21.36 -14.80 -26.99
N LYS A 285 21.47 -16.05 -26.51
CA LYS A 285 20.53 -16.64 -25.54
C LYS A 285 20.90 -16.40 -24.07
N ALA A 286 22.18 -16.45 -23.73
CA ALA A 286 22.63 -16.34 -22.34
C ALA A 286 22.21 -15.00 -21.68
N PRO A 287 22.29 -13.84 -22.36
CA PRO A 287 21.81 -12.58 -21.79
C PRO A 287 20.32 -12.60 -21.44
N ALA A 288 19.49 -13.25 -22.26
CA ALA A 288 18.05 -13.34 -22.01
C ALA A 288 17.74 -14.19 -20.76
N TYR A 289 18.40 -15.35 -20.59
CA TYR A 289 18.25 -16.15 -19.38
C TYR A 289 18.75 -15.42 -18.13
N ARG A 290 19.90 -14.75 -18.20
CA ARG A 290 20.43 -13.96 -17.08
C ARG A 290 19.50 -12.82 -16.69
N TRP A 291 18.91 -12.14 -17.68
CA TRP A 291 17.91 -11.10 -17.43
C TRP A 291 16.68 -11.67 -16.71
N GLU A 292 16.17 -12.81 -17.17
CA GLU A 292 15.00 -13.45 -16.56
C GLU A 292 15.28 -13.94 -15.13
N ILE A 293 16.45 -14.54 -14.89
CA ILE A 293 16.91 -14.94 -13.55
C ILE A 293 16.95 -13.73 -12.63
N ASN A 294 17.66 -12.67 -13.02
CA ASN A 294 17.77 -11.45 -12.20
C ASN A 294 16.40 -10.82 -11.91
N ARG A 295 15.49 -10.82 -12.88
CA ARG A 295 14.12 -10.32 -12.73
C ARG A 295 13.33 -11.14 -11.71
N LEU A 296 13.38 -12.46 -11.82
CA LEU A 296 12.68 -13.37 -10.91
C LEU A 296 13.26 -13.31 -9.49
N GLU A 297 14.59 -13.23 -9.35
CA GLU A 297 15.24 -13.03 -8.04
C GLU A 297 14.82 -11.72 -7.39
N SER A 298 14.82 -10.63 -8.16
CA SER A 298 14.37 -9.32 -7.69
C SER A 298 12.91 -9.34 -7.23
N GLU A 299 12.04 -10.04 -7.95
CA GLU A 299 10.64 -10.20 -7.59
C GLU A 299 10.47 -11.07 -6.33
N CYS A 300 11.22 -12.16 -6.18
CA CYS A 300 11.24 -12.95 -4.95
C CYS A 300 11.69 -12.12 -3.75
N GLU A 301 12.73 -11.32 -3.90
CA GLU A 301 13.23 -10.45 -2.83
C GLU A 301 12.22 -9.35 -2.49
N ARG A 302 11.56 -8.77 -3.49
CA ARG A 302 10.44 -7.85 -3.31
C ARG A 302 9.31 -8.47 -2.48
N ARG A 303 8.94 -9.72 -2.76
CA ARG A 303 7.91 -10.45 -1.97
C ARG A 303 8.34 -10.69 -0.54
N LYS A 304 9.60 -11.06 -0.28
CA LYS A 304 10.12 -11.21 1.09
C LYS A 304 10.07 -9.90 1.87
N MET A 305 10.46 -8.79 1.24
CA MET A 305 10.36 -7.46 1.85
C MET A 305 8.89 -7.09 2.14
N GLU A 306 7.97 -7.37 1.21
CA GLU A 306 6.53 -7.16 1.41
C GLU A 306 5.99 -7.98 2.59
N ILE A 307 6.40 -9.25 2.74
CA ILE A 307 6.06 -10.09 3.89
C ILE A 307 6.57 -9.46 5.18
N ASN A 308 7.87 -9.14 5.26
CA ASN A 308 8.47 -8.55 6.45
C ASN A 308 7.79 -7.23 6.82
N PHE A 309 7.43 -6.42 5.82
CA PHE A 309 6.74 -5.15 6.05
C PHE A 309 5.32 -5.34 6.60
N LEU A 310 4.56 -6.29 6.06
CA LEU A 310 3.19 -6.57 6.47
C LEU A 310 3.11 -7.29 7.82
N ASP A 311 4.12 -8.08 8.18
CA ASP A 311 4.21 -8.74 9.48
C ASP A 311 4.36 -7.69 10.59
N ASP A 312 5.22 -6.69 10.37
CA ASP A 312 5.70 -5.76 11.40
C ASP A 312 5.06 -4.37 11.37
N LEU A 313 4.30 -4.05 12.43
CA LEU A 313 3.65 -2.74 12.63
C LEU A 313 4.66 -1.62 12.95
N GLY A 314 5.82 -1.97 13.48
CA GLY A 314 6.98 -1.09 13.70
C GLY A 314 7.55 -0.50 12.43
N ASN A 315 7.22 -1.04 11.26
CA ASN A 315 7.59 -0.40 9.99
C ASN A 315 6.80 0.88 9.68
N VAL A 316 5.65 1.10 10.34
CA VAL A 316 4.82 2.30 10.14
C VAL A 316 4.72 3.19 11.37
N ALA A 317 5.12 2.70 12.54
CA ALA A 317 5.04 3.43 13.81
C ALA A 317 6.36 3.33 14.59
N PRO A 318 6.81 4.43 15.23
CA PRO A 318 7.97 4.39 16.13
C PRO A 318 7.76 3.38 17.26
N ARG A 319 8.85 2.73 17.70
CA ARG A 319 8.80 1.72 18.77
C ARG A 319 8.26 2.27 20.08
N GLU A 320 8.50 3.55 20.35
CA GLU A 320 7.97 4.24 21.52
C GLU A 320 6.44 4.33 21.48
N GLU A 321 5.85 4.57 20.30
CA GLU A 321 4.41 4.62 20.13
C GLU A 321 3.78 3.24 20.26
N LEU A 322 4.40 2.21 19.68
CA LEU A 322 3.95 0.82 19.84
C LEU A 322 4.05 0.33 21.28
N GLY A 323 5.14 0.66 21.97
CA GLY A 323 5.28 0.35 23.40
C GLY A 323 4.22 1.03 24.26
N ARG A 324 3.83 2.27 23.92
CA ARG A 324 2.70 2.95 24.57
C ARG A 324 1.37 2.29 24.25
N LEU A 325 1.16 1.88 23.00
CA LEU A 325 -0.04 1.17 22.53
C LEU A 325 -0.22 -0.13 23.32
N GLU A 326 0.85 -0.92 23.41
CA GLU A 326 0.91 -2.19 24.14
C GLU A 326 0.68 -2.00 25.65
N ALA A 327 1.39 -1.05 26.27
CA ALA A 327 1.25 -0.75 27.69
C ALA A 327 -0.17 -0.29 28.04
N ASN A 328 -0.80 0.53 27.20
CA ASN A 328 -2.19 0.95 27.38
C ASN A 328 -3.15 -0.24 27.25
N ALA A 329 -2.98 -1.09 26.23
CA ALA A 329 -3.83 -2.24 26.03
C ALA A 329 -3.75 -3.23 27.23
N LYS A 330 -2.55 -3.51 27.72
CA LYS A 330 -2.32 -4.34 28.93
C LYS A 330 -2.96 -3.72 30.17
N ARG A 331 -2.70 -2.43 30.41
CA ARG A 331 -3.31 -1.70 31.54
C ARG A 331 -4.83 -1.73 31.51
N PHE A 332 -5.44 -1.58 30.33
CA PHE A 332 -6.88 -1.65 30.18
C PHE A 332 -7.41 -3.06 30.43
N LEU A 333 -6.73 -4.11 29.95
CA LEU A 333 -7.10 -5.49 30.25
C LEU A 333 -7.07 -5.81 31.74
N GLU A 334 -6.00 -5.43 32.44
CA GLU A 334 -5.88 -5.61 33.89
C GLU A 334 -7.05 -4.95 34.63
N ARG A 335 -7.36 -3.70 34.25
CA ARG A 335 -8.45 -2.94 34.86
C ARG A 335 -9.82 -3.56 34.60
N LEU A 336 -10.04 -4.10 33.39
CA LEU A 336 -11.28 -4.82 33.04
C LEU A 336 -11.44 -6.12 33.84
N ASP A 337 -10.36 -6.71 34.33
CA ASP A 337 -10.37 -7.93 35.14
C ASP A 337 -10.56 -7.66 36.65
N GLU A 338 -10.25 -6.45 37.11
CA GLU A 338 -10.39 -6.02 38.51
C GLU A 338 -11.76 -5.41 38.84
N GLU A 339 -12.42 -4.75 37.89
CA GLU A 339 -13.68 -4.02 38.13
C GLU A 339 -14.89 -4.98 38.26
N ASP A 340 -15.75 -4.72 39.25
CA ASP A 340 -17.06 -5.37 39.34
C ASP A 340 -18.00 -4.75 38.30
N ILE A 341 -17.97 -5.30 37.09
CA ILE A 341 -18.67 -4.76 35.93
C ILE A 341 -20.19 -4.91 36.13
N PRO A 342 -20.96 -3.80 36.05
CA PRO A 342 -22.42 -3.85 36.11
C PRO A 342 -22.99 -4.84 35.08
N GLU A 343 -24.03 -5.59 35.47
CA GLU A 343 -24.62 -6.65 34.63
C GLU A 343 -24.97 -6.17 33.22
N HIS A 344 -25.49 -4.94 33.11
CA HIS A 344 -25.88 -4.34 31.82
C HIS A 344 -24.69 -4.05 30.90
N SER A 345 -23.49 -3.81 31.45
CA SER A 345 -22.28 -3.47 30.69
C SER A 345 -21.41 -4.68 30.34
N LYS A 346 -21.65 -5.86 30.95
CA LYS A 346 -20.83 -7.07 30.74
C LYS A 346 -20.62 -7.44 29.27
N LYS A 347 -21.64 -7.25 28.43
CA LYS A 347 -21.57 -7.54 26.99
C LYS A 347 -20.55 -6.64 26.28
N THR A 348 -20.56 -5.35 26.58
CA THR A 348 -19.66 -4.35 26.00
C THR A 348 -18.23 -4.63 26.44
N TYR A 349 -18.01 -4.86 27.73
CA TYR A 349 -16.69 -5.14 28.31
C TYR A 349 -16.09 -6.43 27.75
N LYS A 350 -16.89 -7.49 27.57
CA LYS A 350 -16.44 -8.72 26.90
C LYS A 350 -15.99 -8.48 25.45
N LYS A 351 -16.68 -7.60 24.71
CA LYS A 351 -16.28 -7.23 23.35
C LYS A 351 -14.97 -6.44 23.35
N VAL A 352 -14.84 -5.48 24.28
CA VAL A 352 -13.63 -4.68 24.46
C VAL A 352 -12.44 -5.58 24.79
N LYS A 353 -12.58 -6.48 25.77
CA LYS A 353 -11.55 -7.44 26.17
C LYS A 353 -11.01 -8.23 24.98
N ARG A 354 -11.90 -8.83 24.19
CA ARG A 354 -11.52 -9.55 22.96
C ARG A 354 -10.73 -8.67 21.99
N SER A 355 -11.20 -7.44 21.77
CA SER A 355 -10.56 -6.53 20.81
C SER A 355 -9.17 -6.10 21.29
N LEU A 356 -8.99 -5.90 22.60
CA LEU A 356 -7.67 -5.63 23.20
C LEU A 356 -6.70 -6.80 23.06
N GLU A 357 -7.19 -8.03 23.28
CA GLU A 357 -6.40 -9.26 23.08
C GLU A 357 -5.96 -9.40 21.62
N GLU A 358 -6.88 -9.17 20.66
CA GLU A 358 -6.59 -9.17 19.23
C GLU A 358 -5.54 -8.10 18.84
N ILE A 359 -5.69 -6.87 19.34
CA ILE A 359 -4.71 -5.78 19.12
C ILE A 359 -3.35 -6.15 19.71
N LEU A 360 -3.31 -6.69 20.94
CA LEU A 360 -2.06 -7.10 21.57
C LEU A 360 -1.38 -8.21 20.80
N GLN A 361 -2.13 -9.20 20.32
CA GLN A 361 -1.58 -10.25 19.49
C GLN A 361 -0.89 -9.66 18.25
N ASP A 362 -1.53 -8.72 17.56
CA ASP A 362 -0.96 -8.09 16.36
C ASP A 362 0.28 -7.20 16.67
N ILE A 363 0.37 -6.58 17.86
CA ILE A 363 1.54 -5.78 18.26
C ILE A 363 2.69 -6.66 18.77
N THR A 364 2.37 -7.75 19.48
CA THR A 364 3.34 -8.58 20.20
C THR A 364 3.80 -9.81 19.42
N SER A 365 3.28 -10.06 18.22
CA SER A 365 3.74 -11.14 17.34
C SER A 365 5.23 -11.04 16.93
N GLU A 366 5.98 -10.11 17.54
CA GLU A 366 7.28 -9.60 17.10
C GLU A 366 8.35 -9.50 18.22
N THR A 367 8.05 -10.00 19.42
CA THR A 367 9.05 -10.23 20.49
C THR A 367 9.12 -11.71 20.82
#